data_AF-A0A0H3I7Z9-F1
#
_entry.id   AF-A0A0H3I7Z9-F1
#
_cell.length_a   1.000
_cell.length_b   1.000
_cell.length_c   1.000
_cell.angle_alpha   90.00
_cell.angle_beta   90.00
_cell.angle_gamma   90.00
#
_symmetry.space_group_name_H-M   'P 1'
#
loop_
_entity.id
_entity.type
_entity.pdbx_description
1 polymer ?
#
loop_
_entity_poly.entity_id
_entity_poly.type
_entity_poly.pdbx_seq_one_letter_code
_entity_poly.pdbx_strand_id
1 'polypeptide(L)'
;MSKYTVIVVVTCFLFFIFYQFYNAYKIDKNGVIVKVKIDYVNFISSNEGGSSNISFILLANINGKDKVLEGYDTVPTFYSSQLMAGEYIEIKYIDEKNYSFIFKNEKKN
;
A
#
# COMPACT_ATOMS: atom_id res chain seq x y z
N MET A 1 12.09 -16.73 -31.16
CA MET A 1 11.03 -17.02 -30.16
C MET A 1 9.93 -17.82 -30.83
N SER A 2 9.49 -18.92 -30.22
CA SER A 2 8.34 -19.69 -30.71
C SER A 2 7.04 -18.93 -30.47
N LYS A 3 6.06 -19.01 -31.39
CA LYS A 3 4.74 -18.36 -31.25
C LYS A 3 4.06 -18.72 -29.93
N TYR A 4 4.26 -19.94 -29.45
CA TYR A 4 3.73 -20.42 -28.17
C TYR A 4 4.37 -19.72 -26.95
N THR A 5 5.66 -19.40 -27.01
CA THR A 5 6.34 -18.65 -25.93
C THR A 5 5.75 -17.26 -25.77
N VAL A 6 5.47 -16.58 -26.89
CA VAL A 6 4.87 -15.23 -26.87
C VAL A 6 3.47 -15.28 -26.26
N ILE A 7 2.65 -16.26 -26.66
CA ILE A 7 1.29 -16.43 -26.11
C ILE A 7 1.35 -16.63 -24.60
N VAL A 8 2.21 -17.53 -24.11
CA VAL A 8 2.33 -17.80 -22.66
C VAL A 8 2.76 -16.56 -21.89
N VAL A 9 3.78 -15.83 -22.37
CA VAL A 9 4.26 -14.61 -21.70
C VAL A 9 3.15 -13.56 -21.63
N VAL A 10 2.43 -13.33 -22.73
CA VAL A 10 1.33 -12.35 -22.77
C VAL A 10 0.19 -12.76 -21.84
N THR A 11 -0.20 -14.05 -21.83
CA THR A 11 -1.25 -14.54 -20.93
C THR A 11 -0.86 -14.41 -19.46
N CYS A 12 0.36 -14.77 -19.09
CA CYS A 12 0.87 -14.59 -17.72
C CYS A 12 0.90 -13.11 -17.32
N PHE A 13 1.33 -12.23 -18.23
CA PHE A 13 1.38 -10.79 -17.98
C PHE A 13 -0.02 -10.19 -17.76
N LEU A 14 -0.99 -10.55 -18.61
CA LEU A 14 -2.38 -10.13 -18.44
C LEU A 14 -2.97 -10.65 -17.12
N PHE A 15 -2.72 -11.91 -16.78
CA PHE A 15 -3.18 -12.49 -15.52
C PHE A 15 -2.59 -11.73 -14.32
N PHE A 16 -1.31 -11.38 -14.36
CA PHE A 16 -0.64 -10.60 -13.32
C PHE A 16 -1.29 -9.22 -13.14
N ILE A 17 -1.54 -8.50 -14.24
CA ILE A 17 -2.24 -7.20 -14.20
C ILE A 17 -3.64 -7.36 -13.61
N PHE A 18 -4.40 -8.35 -14.09
CA PHE A 18 -5.77 -8.59 -13.62
C PHE A 18 -5.80 -8.90 -12.12
N TYR A 19 -4.84 -9.68 -11.64
CA TYR A 19 -4.72 -10.00 -10.22
C TYR A 19 -4.41 -8.76 -9.36
N GLN A 20 -3.51 -7.90 -9.82
CA GLN A 20 -3.24 -6.61 -9.16
C GLN A 20 -4.50 -5.75 -9.03
N PHE A 21 -5.24 -5.56 -10.14
CA PHE A 21 -6.49 -4.78 -10.13
C PHE A 21 -7.56 -5.43 -9.26
N TYR A 22 -7.68 -6.76 -9.28
CA TYR A 22 -8.63 -7.48 -8.44
C TYR A 22 -8.33 -7.27 -6.95
N ASN A 23 -7.07 -7.32 -6.54
CA ASN A 23 -6.69 -7.07 -5.15
C ASN A 23 -6.99 -5.63 -4.73
N ALA A 24 -6.65 -4.65 -5.58
CA ALA A 24 -6.97 -3.25 -5.32
C ALA A 24 -8.49 -3.03 -5.20
N TYR A 25 -9.28 -3.62 -6.11
CA TYR A 25 -10.74 -3.56 -6.06
C TYR A 25 -11.32 -4.24 -4.82
N LYS A 26 -10.76 -5.38 -4.42
CA LYS A 26 -11.16 -6.10 -3.20
C LYS A 26 -10.94 -5.23 -1.97
N ILE A 27 -9.76 -4.60 -1.84
CA ILE A 27 -9.45 -3.66 -0.74
C ILE A 27 -10.42 -2.48 -0.77
N ASP A 28 -10.72 -1.93 -1.93
CA ASP A 28 -11.65 -0.81 -2.04
C ASP A 28 -13.10 -1.17 -1.68
N LYS A 29 -13.58 -2.35 -2.07
CA LYS A 29 -14.97 -2.75 -1.78
C LYS A 29 -15.18 -3.29 -0.38
N ASN A 30 -14.24 -4.09 0.11
CA ASN A 30 -14.43 -4.88 1.33
C ASN A 30 -13.57 -4.41 2.50
N GLY A 31 -12.61 -3.51 2.25
CA GLY A 31 -11.73 -3.02 3.31
C GLY A 31 -12.45 -2.06 4.24
N VAL A 32 -12.17 -2.21 5.53
CA VAL A 32 -12.65 -1.33 6.59
C VAL A 32 -11.62 -0.23 6.84
N ILE A 33 -12.09 0.99 7.11
CA ILE A 33 -11.19 2.09 7.44
C ILE A 33 -10.77 1.93 8.90
N VAL A 34 -9.45 1.85 9.12
CA VAL A 34 -8.85 1.71 10.45
C VAL A 34 -7.80 2.80 10.63
N LYS A 35 -7.80 3.43 11.81
CA LYS A 35 -6.74 4.35 12.20
C LYS A 35 -5.61 3.55 12.84
N VAL A 36 -4.40 3.67 12.30
CA VAL A 36 -3.21 2.96 12.75
C VAL A 36 -2.13 3.96 13.16
N LYS A 37 -1.34 3.60 14.17
CA LYS A 37 -0.20 4.39 14.61
C LYS A 37 1.02 3.96 13.81
N ILE A 38 1.79 4.91 13.31
CA ILE A 38 3.07 4.66 12.67
C ILE A 38 4.10 4.50 13.79
N ASP A 39 4.65 3.30 13.98
CA ASP A 39 5.71 3.07 14.96
C ASP A 39 7.07 3.40 14.34
N TYR A 40 7.28 2.95 13.11
CA TYR A 40 8.50 3.18 12.37
C TYR A 40 8.20 3.37 10.88
N VAL A 41 8.97 4.24 10.24
CA VAL A 41 8.98 4.42 8.80
C VAL A 41 10.37 4.82 8.35
N ASN A 42 10.83 4.23 7.26
CA ASN A 42 12.12 4.51 6.66
C ASN A 42 11.97 4.65 5.16
N PHE A 43 12.48 5.76 4.62
CA PHE A 43 12.47 6.06 3.19
C PHE A 43 13.71 5.44 2.56
N ILE A 44 13.51 4.41 1.74
CA ILE A 44 14.60 3.59 1.19
C ILE A 44 15.16 4.23 -0.08
N SER A 45 14.27 4.71 -0.94
CA SER A 45 14.63 5.32 -2.22
C SER A 45 13.51 6.22 -2.71
N SER A 46 13.87 7.20 -3.54
CA SER A 46 12.93 8.02 -4.28
C SER A 46 13.15 7.82 -5.76
N ASN A 47 12.06 7.68 -6.51
CA ASN A 47 12.08 7.57 -7.96
C ASN A 47 11.92 8.96 -8.57
N GLU A 48 12.53 9.20 -9.73
CA GLU A 48 12.40 10.47 -10.48
C GLU A 48 10.94 10.83 -10.81
N GLY A 49 10.05 9.82 -10.87
CA GLY A 49 8.61 9.99 -11.07
C GLY A 49 7.83 10.53 -9.86
N GLY A 50 8.50 10.94 -8.78
CA GLY A 50 7.85 11.57 -7.62
C GLY A 50 7.24 10.60 -6.61
N SER A 51 7.58 9.31 -6.65
CA SER A 51 7.24 8.33 -5.62
C SER A 51 8.46 7.96 -4.78
N SER A 52 8.23 7.47 -3.56
CA SER A 52 9.26 6.99 -2.65
C SER A 52 8.89 5.59 -2.15
N ASN A 53 9.88 4.70 -2.15
CA ASN A 53 9.75 3.38 -1.56
C ASN A 53 10.04 3.48 -0.07
N ILE A 54 9.14 2.95 0.74
CA ILE A 54 9.22 2.98 2.20
C ILE A 54 9.20 1.57 2.76
N SER A 55 9.87 1.37 3.89
CA SER A 55 9.59 0.28 4.82
C SER A 55 8.95 0.85 6.07
N PHE A 56 7.99 0.15 6.67
CA PHE A 56 7.26 0.65 7.82
C PHE A 56 6.82 -0.44 8.78
N ILE A 57 6.51 -0.01 10.00
CA ILE A 57 5.84 -0.80 11.03
C ILE A 57 4.66 0.04 11.53
N LEU A 58 3.45 -0.51 11.44
CA LEU A 58 2.22 0.11 11.93
C LEU A 58 1.65 -0.71 13.07
N LEU A 59 1.13 0.00 14.08
CA LEU A 59 0.40 -0.57 15.20
C LEU A 59 -1.08 -0.25 15.03
N ALA A 60 -1.89 -1.30 14.89
CA ALA A 60 -3.32 -1.19 14.68
C ALA A 60 -4.06 -1.86 15.85
N ASN A 61 -5.11 -1.22 16.37
CA ASN A 61 -6.07 -1.89 17.23
C ASN A 61 -7.31 -2.23 16.40
N ILE A 62 -7.50 -3.51 16.08
CA ILE A 62 -8.57 -3.98 15.21
C ILE A 62 -9.40 -4.99 15.99
N ASN A 63 -10.68 -4.67 16.19
CA ASN A 63 -11.62 -5.50 16.97
C ASN A 63 -11.09 -5.81 18.38
N GLY A 64 -10.46 -4.83 19.04
CA GLY A 64 -9.90 -4.98 20.39
C GLY A 64 -8.62 -5.83 20.45
N LYS A 65 -8.01 -6.16 19.32
CA LYS A 65 -6.72 -6.86 19.25
C LYS A 65 -5.65 -5.94 18.67
N ASP A 66 -4.52 -5.89 19.35
CA ASP A 66 -3.34 -5.22 18.83
C ASP A 66 -2.72 -6.07 17.72
N LYS A 67 -2.49 -5.43 16.58
CA LYS A 67 -1.95 -5.99 15.35
C LYS A 67 -0.74 -5.17 14.95
N VAL A 68 0.30 -5.85 14.51
CA VAL A 68 1.50 -5.23 13.94
C VAL A 68 1.47 -5.48 12.43
N LEU A 69 1.56 -4.41 11.65
CA LEU A 69 1.63 -4.47 10.19
C LEU A 69 3.03 -4.00 9.77
N GLU A 70 3.85 -4.93 9.31
CA GLU A 70 5.17 -4.65 8.77
C GLU A 70 5.14 -4.84 7.26
N GLY A 71 5.78 -3.94 6.52
CA GLY A 71 5.76 -4.02 5.07
C GLY A 71 6.64 -3.02 4.35
N TYR A 72 6.56 -3.13 3.04
CA TYR A 72 7.19 -2.23 2.07
C TYR A 72 6.10 -1.73 1.12
N ASP A 73 6.12 -0.44 0.82
CA ASP A 73 5.17 0.15 -0.12
C ASP A 73 5.82 1.30 -0.91
N THR A 74 5.23 1.64 -2.05
CA THR A 74 5.61 2.78 -2.87
C THR A 74 4.56 3.86 -2.72
N VAL A 75 4.93 4.95 -2.05
CA VAL A 75 4.02 6.07 -1.76
C VAL A 75 4.39 7.31 -2.56
N PRO A 76 3.44 8.16 -2.95
CA PRO A 76 3.77 9.45 -3.54
C PRO A 76 4.60 10.30 -2.56
N THR A 77 5.71 10.88 -3.02
CA THR A 77 6.65 11.64 -2.17
C THR A 77 5.97 12.84 -1.51
N PHE A 78 4.94 13.41 -2.15
CA PHE A 78 4.16 14.51 -1.61
C PHE A 78 3.44 14.15 -0.29
N TYR A 79 3.12 12.87 -0.05
CA TYR A 79 2.47 12.43 1.18
C TYR A 79 3.46 11.93 2.25
N SER A 80 4.77 12.06 2.01
CA SER A 80 5.81 11.64 2.97
C SER A 80 5.68 12.33 4.33
N SER A 81 5.20 13.57 4.37
CA SER A 81 4.96 14.31 5.63
C SER A 81 3.88 13.69 6.50
N GLN A 82 2.90 12.98 5.92
CA GLN A 82 1.85 12.26 6.65
C GLN A 82 2.36 10.93 7.22
N LEU A 83 3.56 10.51 6.83
CA LEU A 83 4.21 9.27 7.22
C LEU A 83 5.37 9.59 8.18
N MET A 84 5.03 10.01 9.39
CA MET A 84 6.00 10.26 10.47
C MET A 84 5.77 9.29 11.63
N ALA A 85 6.86 8.79 12.21
CA ALA A 85 6.79 7.94 13.40
C ALA A 85 6.10 8.68 14.56
N GLY A 86 5.22 8.00 15.27
CA GLY A 86 4.39 8.55 16.34
C GLY A 86 3.03 9.07 15.88
N GLU A 87 2.88 9.41 14.59
CA GLU A 87 1.63 9.91 14.03
C GLU A 87 0.64 8.79 13.73
N TYR A 88 -0.61 9.17 13.47
CA TYR A 88 -1.67 8.24 13.08
C TYR A 88 -2.10 8.48 11.64
N ILE A 89 -2.24 7.39 10.89
CA ILE A 89 -2.74 7.39 9.53
C ILE A 89 -3.95 6.47 9.40
N GLU A 90 -4.83 6.78 8.45
CA GLU A 90 -5.94 5.90 8.10
C GLU A 90 -5.48 4.94 7.01
N ILE A 91 -5.81 3.67 7.18
CA ILE A 91 -5.62 2.63 6.17
C ILE A 91 -6.96 1.98 5.87
N LYS A 92 -7.10 1.49 4.64
CA LYS A 92 -8.16 0.55 4.27
C LYS A 92 -7.62 -0.86 4.51
N TYR A 93 -8.23 -1.60 5.43
CA TYR A 93 -7.71 -2.86 5.94
C TYR A 93 -8.69 -4.00 5.66
N ILE A 94 -8.17 -5.14 5.16
CA ILE A 94 -8.87 -6.43 5.13
C ILE A 94 -8.15 -7.40 6.06
N ASP A 95 -6.84 -7.54 5.87
CA ASP A 95 -5.97 -8.42 6.65
C ASP A 95 -4.53 -7.90 6.64
N GLU A 96 -3.63 -8.59 7.33
CA GLU A 96 -2.21 -8.23 7.50
C GLU A 96 -1.41 -8.14 6.20
N LYS A 97 -1.93 -8.70 5.09
CA LYS A 97 -1.29 -8.67 3.77
C LYS A 97 -2.06 -7.82 2.76
N ASN A 98 -3.31 -7.48 3.06
CA ASN A 98 -4.21 -6.75 2.18
C ASN A 98 -4.69 -5.48 2.88
N TYR A 99 -3.93 -4.41 2.69
CA TYR A 99 -4.27 -3.08 3.17
C TYR A 99 -3.73 -2.00 2.20
N SER A 100 -4.26 -0.78 2.29
CA SER A 100 -3.76 0.36 1.53
C SER A 100 -3.84 1.66 2.35
N PHE A 101 -2.83 2.53 2.22
CA PHE A 101 -2.84 3.84 2.86
C PHE A 101 -3.94 4.74 2.28
N ILE A 102 -4.59 5.51 3.16
CA ILE A 102 -5.53 6.57 2.78
C ILE A 102 -4.85 7.90 3.09
N PHE A 103 -4.28 8.52 2.07
CA PHE A 103 -3.69 9.85 2.17
C PHE A 103 -4.76 10.92 2.04
N LYS A 104 -4.75 11.90 2.95
CA LYS A 104 -5.64 13.05 2.85
C LYS A 104 -4.98 14.08 1.95
N ASN A 105 -5.66 14.53 0.90
CA ASN A 105 -5.16 15.62 0.08
C ASN A 105 -5.06 16.87 0.96
N GLU A 106 -3.85 17.34 1.22
CA GLU A 106 -3.63 18.71 1.68
C GLU A 106 -4.00 19.63 0.52
N LYS A 107 -5.25 20.07 0.45
CA LYS A 107 -5.61 21.19 -0.42
C LYS A 107 -4.75 22.37 0.01
N LYS A 108 -3.79 22.77 -0.82
CA LYS A 108 -3.21 24.11 -0.77
C LYS A 108 -4.38 25.10 -0.91
N ASN A 109 -4.69 25.77 0.21
CA ASN A 109 -5.56 26.94 0.26
C ASN A 109 -4.79 28.12 -0.35
#